data_AF-A0A9X3EBW8-F1
#
_entry.id   AF-A0A9X3EBW8-F1
#
_cell.length_a   1.000
_cell.length_b   1.000
_cell.length_c   1.000
_cell.angle_alpha   90.00
_cell.angle_beta   90.00
_cell.angle_gamma   90.00
#
_symmetry.space_group_name_H-M   'P 1'
#
loop_
_entity.id
_entity.type
_entity.pdbx_description
1 polymer ?
#
loop_
_entity_poly.entity_id
_entity_poly.type
_entity_poly.pdbx_seq_one_letter_code
_entity_poly.pdbx_strand_id
1 'polypeptide(L)'
;MQNKKTDFLNAHQRHWRDAELLFQQQRWANADHLYGFSAECGLKALMIEFGMPHTDSYPEREKDRKHIDKVWCRYSTYQEGHDKGPGFALPATEPFSNWNASDRYAHDNQFSELDTTNHRIAADLIWQLIKKAQRDGLL
;
A
#
# COMPACT_ATOMS: atom_id res chain seq x y z
N MET A 1 -25.96 8.58 -10.40
CA MET A 1 -24.49 8.43 -10.53
C MET A 1 -24.17 6.98 -10.22
N GLN A 2 -23.43 6.30 -11.11
CA GLN A 2 -23.03 4.91 -10.87
C GLN A 2 -21.93 4.91 -9.80
N ASN A 3 -22.12 4.15 -8.72
CA ASN A 3 -21.14 4.06 -7.64
C ASN A 3 -19.89 3.32 -8.17
N LYS A 4 -18.70 3.88 -7.95
CA LYS A 4 -17.44 3.23 -8.37
C LYS A 4 -17.10 2.12 -7.38
N LYS A 5 -16.89 0.90 -7.88
CA LYS A 5 -16.40 -0.22 -7.07
C LYS A 5 -14.93 -0.03 -6.74
N THR A 6 -14.54 -0.42 -5.53
CA THR A 6 -13.16 -0.42 -5.06
C THR A 6 -12.38 -1.53 -5.72
N ASP A 7 -11.27 -1.14 -6.33
CA ASP A 7 -10.29 -2.03 -6.94
C ASP A 7 -8.91 -1.66 -6.39
N PHE A 8 -8.53 -2.32 -5.30
CA PHE A 8 -7.25 -2.07 -4.64
C PHE A 8 -6.07 -2.47 -5.53
N LEU A 9 -6.20 -3.50 -6.35
CA LEU A 9 -5.12 -3.94 -7.23
C LEU A 9 -4.85 -2.90 -8.32
N ASN A 10 -5.89 -2.38 -8.98
CA ASN A 10 -5.74 -1.31 -9.95
C ASN A 10 -5.23 -0.01 -9.30
N ALA A 11 -5.74 0.32 -8.11
CA ALA A 11 -5.30 1.50 -7.36
C ALA A 11 -3.80 1.42 -6.99
N HIS A 12 -3.35 0.28 -6.46
CA HIS A 12 -1.93 0.00 -6.23
C HIS A 12 -1.10 0.27 -7.50
N GLN A 13 -1.55 -0.28 -8.63
CA GLN A 13 -0.80 -0.18 -9.87
C GLN A 13 -0.68 1.23 -10.42
N ARG A 14 -1.78 2.00 -10.42
CA ARG A 14 -1.77 3.39 -10.91
C ARG A 14 -0.99 4.30 -9.96
N HIS A 15 -1.16 4.15 -8.65
CA HIS A 15 -0.44 4.95 -7.65
C HIS A 15 1.06 4.74 -7.74
N TRP A 16 1.52 3.49 -7.89
CA TRP A 16 2.93 3.18 -8.11
C TRP A 16 3.49 3.87 -9.36
N ARG A 17 2.82 3.72 -10.52
CA ARG A 17 3.29 4.29 -11.79
C ARG A 17 3.39 5.81 -11.72
N ASP A 18 2.39 6.46 -11.15
CA ASP A 18 2.36 7.91 -10.98
C ASP A 18 3.43 8.37 -9.96
N ALA A 19 3.64 7.62 -8.88
CA ALA A 19 4.71 7.90 -7.90
C ALA A 19 6.10 7.86 -8.54
N GLU A 20 6.38 6.84 -9.35
CA GLU A 20 7.67 6.69 -10.04
C GLU A 20 7.92 7.83 -11.02
N LEU A 21 6.89 8.28 -11.75
CA LEU A 21 7.00 9.44 -12.64
C LEU A 21 7.34 10.72 -11.86
N LEU A 22 6.68 10.95 -10.72
CA LEU A 22 6.91 12.13 -9.88
C LEU A 22 8.27 12.08 -9.19
N PHE A 23 8.70 10.89 -8.77
CA PHE A 23 10.01 10.67 -8.18
C PHE A 23 11.13 11.00 -9.16
N GLN A 24 11.02 10.57 -10.42
CA GLN A 24 11.96 10.94 -11.49
C GLN A 24 12.04 12.44 -11.74
N GLN A 25 10.94 13.17 -11.48
CA GLN A 25 10.86 14.63 -11.57
C GLN A 25 11.19 15.35 -10.27
N GLN A 26 11.71 14.64 -9.26
CA GLN A 26 12.06 15.19 -7.94
C GLN A 26 10.89 15.86 -7.21
N ARG A 27 9.65 15.41 -7.50
CA ARG A 27 8.43 15.90 -6.84
C ARG A 27 8.13 15.09 -5.59
N TRP A 28 9.02 15.18 -4.62
CA TRP A 28 9.08 14.34 -3.41
C TRP A 28 7.75 14.25 -2.67
N ALA A 29 7.14 15.37 -2.29
CA ALA A 29 5.89 15.39 -1.54
C ALA A 29 4.77 14.53 -2.16
N ASN A 30 4.59 14.64 -3.47
CA ASN A 30 3.53 13.90 -4.15
C ASN A 30 3.94 12.45 -4.47
N ALA A 31 5.22 12.21 -4.77
CA ALA A 31 5.72 10.86 -4.96
C ALA A 31 5.57 10.05 -3.67
N ASP A 32 6.00 10.62 -2.54
CA ASP A 32 5.91 10.04 -1.20
C ASP A 32 4.47 9.67 -0.82
N HIS A 33 3.55 10.61 -1.05
CA HIS A 33 2.14 10.38 -0.82
C HIS A 33 1.57 9.22 -1.65
N LEU A 34 1.98 9.12 -2.93
CA LEU A 34 1.53 8.03 -3.80
C LEU A 34 2.20 6.69 -3.47
N TYR A 35 3.44 6.66 -2.97
CA TYR A 35 4.05 5.43 -2.49
C TYR A 35 3.30 4.85 -1.30
N GLY A 36 2.88 5.70 -0.35
CA GLY A 36 2.07 5.26 0.79
C GLY A 36 0.73 4.66 0.36
N PHE A 37 -0.01 5.31 -0.55
CA PHE A 37 -1.25 4.75 -1.08
C PHE A 37 -1.04 3.50 -1.94
N SER A 38 0.04 3.44 -2.71
CA SER A 38 0.40 2.25 -3.47
C SER A 38 0.60 1.06 -2.55
N ALA A 39 1.43 1.22 -1.50
CA ALA A 39 1.69 0.16 -0.53
C ALA A 39 0.40 -0.24 0.21
N GLU A 40 -0.40 0.73 0.67
CA GLU A 40 -1.69 0.47 1.33
C GLU A 40 -2.61 -0.38 0.46
N CYS A 41 -2.78 0.00 -0.81
CA CYS A 41 -3.66 -0.70 -1.74
C CYS A 41 -3.14 -2.11 -2.05
N GLY A 42 -1.83 -2.28 -2.22
CA GLY A 42 -1.24 -3.60 -2.47
C GLY A 42 -1.44 -4.54 -1.28
N LEU A 43 -1.21 -4.06 -0.06
CA LEU A 43 -1.47 -4.85 1.14
C LEU A 43 -2.96 -5.19 1.29
N LYS A 44 -3.86 -4.23 1.05
CA LYS A 44 -5.31 -4.49 1.11
C LYS A 44 -5.79 -5.49 0.07
N ALA A 45 -5.21 -5.49 -1.14
CA ALA A 45 -5.51 -6.50 -2.15
C ALA A 45 -5.14 -7.91 -1.67
N LEU A 46 -3.94 -8.08 -1.10
CA LEU A 46 -3.53 -9.36 -0.50
C LEU A 46 -4.37 -9.74 0.72
N MET A 47 -4.71 -8.78 1.59
CA MET A 47 -5.55 -9.04 2.76
C MET A 47 -6.92 -9.57 2.36
N ILE A 48 -7.52 -9.11 1.25
CA ILE A 48 -8.78 -9.65 0.73
C ILE A 48 -8.61 -11.14 0.39
N GLU A 49 -7.55 -11.50 -0.32
CA GLU A 49 -7.24 -12.91 -0.64
C GLU A 49 -6.95 -13.75 0.62
N PHE A 50 -6.44 -13.13 1.67
CA PHE A 50 -6.26 -13.75 2.98
C PHE A 50 -7.52 -13.70 3.87
N GLY A 51 -8.69 -13.36 3.31
CA GLY A 51 -9.98 -13.44 4.00
C GLY A 51 -10.41 -12.17 4.74
N MET A 52 -9.86 -11.01 4.41
CA MET A 52 -10.37 -9.74 4.92
C MET A 52 -11.77 -9.46 4.35
N PRO A 53 -12.79 -9.31 5.23
CA PRO A 53 -14.14 -9.00 4.77
C PRO A 53 -14.19 -7.59 4.17
N HIS A 54 -14.80 -7.46 3.00
CA HIS A 54 -14.91 -6.20 2.28
C HIS A 54 -16.25 -6.08 1.55
N THR A 55 -16.73 -4.86 1.46
CA THR A 55 -17.83 -4.47 0.57
C THR A 55 -17.27 -4.06 -0.78
N ASP A 56 -18.14 -3.80 -1.76
CA ASP A 56 -17.75 -3.19 -3.03
C ASP A 56 -17.08 -1.81 -2.90
N SER A 57 -17.07 -1.18 -1.71
CA SER A 57 -16.50 0.16 -1.52
C SER A 57 -15.38 0.21 -0.50
N TYR A 58 -15.37 -0.65 0.51
CA TYR A 58 -14.39 -0.58 1.60
C TYR A 58 -14.31 -1.88 2.43
N PRO A 59 -13.21 -2.11 3.16
CA PRO A 59 -13.13 -3.16 4.18
C PRO A 59 -14.25 -3.03 5.21
N GLU A 60 -14.97 -4.11 5.49
CA GLU A 60 -16.14 -4.07 6.38
C GLU A 60 -15.75 -3.64 7.79
N ARG A 61 -14.63 -4.17 8.30
CA ARG A 61 -14.12 -3.87 9.63
C ARG A 61 -13.44 -2.50 9.63
N GLU A 62 -13.86 -1.62 10.53
CA GLU A 62 -13.30 -0.25 10.62
C GLU A 62 -11.78 -0.24 10.83
N LYS A 63 -11.26 -1.21 11.61
CA LYS A 63 -9.81 -1.37 11.82
C LYS A 63 -9.03 -1.62 10.52
N ASP A 64 -9.66 -2.16 9.48
CA ASP A 64 -9.05 -2.39 8.17
C ASP A 64 -9.12 -1.17 7.24
N ARG A 65 -9.87 -0.13 7.61
CA ARG A 65 -10.00 1.13 6.85
C ARG A 65 -8.91 2.15 7.17
N LYS A 66 -7.77 1.68 7.70
CA LYS A 66 -6.63 2.53 8.07
C LYS A 66 -5.68 2.71 6.88
N HIS A 67 -4.70 3.59 7.06
CA HIS A 67 -3.67 3.86 6.08
C HIS A 67 -2.42 3.01 6.29
N ILE A 68 -1.45 3.12 5.40
CA ILE A 68 -0.24 2.28 5.38
C ILE A 68 0.48 2.24 6.73
N ASP A 69 0.52 3.36 7.48
CA ASP A 69 1.13 3.53 8.81
C ASP A 69 0.48 2.70 9.94
N LYS A 70 -0.61 2.01 9.62
CA LYS A 70 -1.30 1.04 10.50
C LYS A 70 -1.57 -0.28 9.79
N VAL A 71 -1.74 -0.25 8.46
CA VAL A 71 -2.06 -1.42 7.65
C VAL A 71 -0.90 -2.41 7.62
N TRP A 72 0.35 -1.96 7.70
CA TRP A 72 1.51 -2.86 7.73
C TRP A 72 1.42 -3.91 8.85
N CYS A 73 1.16 -3.48 10.08
CA CYS A 73 0.97 -4.40 11.21
C CYS A 73 -0.32 -5.23 11.08
N ARG A 74 -1.41 -4.63 10.57
CA ARG A 74 -2.67 -5.36 10.36
C ARG A 74 -2.58 -6.45 9.31
N TYR A 75 -1.76 -6.25 8.29
CA TYR A 75 -1.53 -7.22 7.23
C TYR A 75 -1.03 -8.56 7.80
N SER A 76 -0.08 -8.52 8.74
CA SER A 76 0.47 -9.74 9.37
C SER A 76 -0.60 -10.60 10.02
N THR A 77 -1.65 -10.02 10.61
CA THR A 77 -2.76 -10.79 11.20
C THR A 77 -3.50 -11.64 10.16
N TYR A 78 -3.68 -11.14 8.93
CA TYR A 78 -4.33 -11.90 7.85
C TYR A 78 -3.35 -12.87 7.19
N GLN A 79 -2.13 -12.43 6.97
CA GLN A 79 -1.07 -13.23 6.37
C GLN A 79 -0.73 -14.46 7.24
N GLU A 80 -0.56 -14.31 8.55
CA GLU A 80 -0.27 -15.43 9.46
C GLU A 80 -1.44 -16.43 9.57
N GLY A 81 -2.67 -15.96 9.34
CA GLY A 81 -3.88 -16.78 9.41
C GLY A 81 -4.21 -17.57 8.13
N HIS A 82 -3.41 -17.46 7.08
CA HIS A 82 -3.69 -18.05 5.77
C HIS A 82 -2.58 -19.03 5.34
N ASP A 83 -2.94 -20.19 4.79
CA ASP A 83 -1.98 -21.27 4.46
C ASP A 83 -0.87 -20.85 3.49
N LYS A 84 -1.18 -19.98 2.52
CA LYS A 84 -0.20 -19.43 1.57
C LYS A 84 0.59 -18.25 2.14
N GLY A 85 0.19 -17.75 3.30
CA GLY A 85 0.71 -16.55 3.94
C GLY A 85 2.23 -16.52 4.13
N PRO A 86 2.92 -17.59 4.55
CA PRO A 86 4.37 -17.58 4.75
C PRO A 86 5.17 -17.12 3.53
N GLY A 87 4.64 -17.30 2.31
CA GLY A 87 5.26 -16.83 1.07
C GLY A 87 5.12 -15.32 0.79
N PHE A 88 4.48 -14.56 1.68
CA PHE A 88 4.18 -13.13 1.55
C PHE A 88 4.49 -12.33 2.82
N ALA A 89 5.45 -12.78 3.63
CA ALA A 89 5.84 -12.07 4.85
C ALA A 89 6.44 -10.67 4.57
N LEU A 90 6.18 -9.71 5.45
CA LEU A 90 6.81 -8.39 5.44
C LEU A 90 8.00 -8.35 6.42
N PRO A 91 8.97 -7.44 6.19
CA PRO A 91 9.95 -7.08 7.20
C PRO A 91 9.31 -6.63 8.52
N ALA A 92 9.95 -6.96 9.63
CA ALA A 92 9.47 -6.58 10.96
C ALA A 92 9.50 -5.06 11.20
N THR A 93 10.41 -4.35 10.56
CA THR A 93 10.48 -2.88 10.61
C THR A 93 9.42 -2.28 9.71
N GLU A 94 8.57 -1.42 10.26
CA GLU A 94 7.55 -0.69 9.51
C GLU A 94 8.14 0.58 8.88
N PRO A 95 8.28 0.62 7.54
CA PRO A 95 8.98 1.72 6.87
C PRO A 95 8.13 2.99 6.75
N PHE A 96 6.81 2.91 6.95
CA PHE A 96 5.87 4.03 6.82
C PHE A 96 5.50 4.68 8.17
N SER A 97 6.32 4.48 9.20
CA SER A 97 6.01 4.99 10.56
C SER A 97 5.95 6.52 10.66
N ASN A 98 6.61 7.24 9.74
CA ASN A 98 6.59 8.70 9.61
C ASN A 98 5.71 9.20 8.45
N TRP A 99 4.97 8.31 7.77
CA TRP A 99 4.04 8.68 6.70
C TRP A 99 2.62 8.87 7.24
N ASN A 100 1.92 9.91 6.82
CA ASN A 100 0.50 10.09 7.10
C ASN A 100 -0.27 10.58 5.88
N ALA A 101 -1.51 10.10 5.72
CA ALA A 101 -2.37 10.57 4.64
C ALA A 101 -2.61 12.10 4.70
N SER A 102 -2.59 12.70 5.90
CA SER A 102 -2.77 14.15 6.10
C SER A 102 -1.58 14.98 5.62
N ASP A 103 -0.43 14.37 5.38
CA ASP A 103 0.77 15.05 4.87
C ASP A 103 0.53 15.64 3.48
N ARG A 104 -0.54 15.22 2.77
CA ARG A 104 -1.04 15.85 1.54
C ARG A 104 -1.33 17.35 1.66
N TYR A 105 -1.46 17.86 2.87
CA TYR A 105 -1.69 19.28 3.16
C TYR A 105 -0.44 19.99 3.68
N ALA A 106 0.63 19.24 3.99
CA ALA A 106 1.89 19.80 4.41
C ALA A 106 2.56 20.53 3.24
N HIS A 107 3.47 21.46 3.58
CA HIS A 107 4.23 22.17 2.56
C HIS A 107 5.27 21.22 1.95
N ASP A 108 5.48 21.31 0.63
CA ASP A 108 6.33 20.38 -0.12
C ASP A 108 7.81 20.37 0.34
N ASN A 109 8.32 21.50 0.83
CA ASN A 109 9.63 21.64 1.46
C ASN A 109 9.86 20.77 2.73
N GLN A 110 8.82 20.15 3.28
CA GLN A 110 8.94 19.26 4.44
C GLN A 110 9.28 17.82 4.05
N PHE A 111 9.33 17.51 2.74
CA PHE A 111 9.59 16.17 2.23
C PHE A 111 11.01 16.07 1.69
N SER A 112 11.74 15.07 2.15
CA SER A 112 13.11 14.81 1.75
C SER A 112 13.19 13.71 0.68
N GLU A 113 14.23 13.75 -0.15
CA GLU A 113 14.56 12.64 -1.06
C GLU A 113 14.80 11.33 -0.30
N LEU A 114 15.41 11.41 0.90
CA LEU A 114 15.73 10.25 1.72
C LEU A 114 14.46 9.52 2.19
N ASP A 115 13.52 10.24 2.79
CA ASP A 115 12.25 9.65 3.26
C ASP A 115 11.45 9.08 2.09
N THR A 116 11.35 9.85 0.99
CA THR A 116 10.66 9.42 -0.23
C THR A 116 11.30 8.15 -0.81
N THR A 117 12.62 8.05 -0.79
CA THR A 117 13.35 6.86 -1.27
C THR A 117 13.08 5.64 -0.38
N ASN A 118 13.05 5.83 0.94
CA ASN A 118 12.73 4.74 1.87
C ASN A 118 11.30 4.21 1.64
N HIS A 119 10.32 5.11 1.47
CA HIS A 119 8.95 4.74 1.14
C HIS A 119 8.81 4.09 -0.24
N ARG A 120 9.60 4.54 -1.23
CA ARG A 120 9.68 3.92 -2.55
C ARG A 120 10.17 2.48 -2.48
N ILE A 121 11.25 2.22 -1.74
CA ILE A 121 11.80 0.86 -1.54
C ILE A 121 10.75 -0.05 -0.89
N ALA A 122 10.06 0.46 0.12
CA ALA A 122 9.00 -0.28 0.78
C ALA A 122 7.80 -0.58 -0.14
N ALA A 123 7.38 0.40 -0.95
CA ALA A 123 6.32 0.20 -1.93
C ALA A 123 6.75 -0.75 -3.08
N ASP A 124 8.03 -0.77 -3.48
CA ASP A 124 8.54 -1.75 -4.45
C ASP A 124 8.46 -3.17 -3.90
N LEU A 125 8.78 -3.37 -2.62
CA LEU A 125 8.61 -4.68 -1.98
C LEU A 125 7.16 -5.17 -2.13
N ILE A 126 6.18 -4.31 -1.85
CA ILE A 126 4.76 -4.66 -2.01
C ILE A 126 4.43 -4.96 -3.47
N TRP A 127 4.98 -4.17 -4.42
CA TRP A 127 4.83 -4.43 -5.85
C TRP A 127 5.36 -5.81 -6.26
N GLN A 128 6.52 -6.23 -5.73
CA GLN A 128 7.06 -7.57 -5.97
C GLN A 128 6.17 -8.67 -5.36
N LEU A 129 5.59 -8.45 -4.18
CA LEU A 129 4.64 -9.38 -3.57
C LEU A 129 3.36 -9.51 -4.41
N ILE A 130 2.82 -8.41 -4.95
CA ILE A 130 1.67 -8.44 -5.87
C ILE A 130 2.01 -9.22 -7.14
N LYS A 131 3.17 -8.96 -7.75
CA LYS A 131 3.63 -9.74 -8.91
C LYS A 131 3.79 -11.22 -8.60
N LYS A 132 4.26 -11.56 -7.40
CA LYS A 132 4.34 -12.95 -6.94
C LYS A 132 2.93 -13.55 -6.82
N ALA A 133 2.00 -12.86 -6.17
CA ALA A 133 0.62 -13.33 -6.00
C ALA A 133 -0.06 -13.60 -7.35
N GLN A 134 0.15 -12.73 -8.34
CA GLN A 134 -0.37 -12.93 -9.71
C GLN A 134 0.24 -14.15 -10.39
N ARG A 135 1.57 -14.36 -10.27
CA ARG A 135 2.24 -15.55 -10.82
C ARG A 135 1.79 -16.85 -10.15
N ASP A 136 1.48 -16.79 -8.86
CA ASP A 136 1.05 -17.94 -8.07
C ASP A 136 -0.47 -18.20 -8.17
N GLY A 137 -1.20 -17.40 -8.96
CA GLY A 137 -2.66 -17.49 -9.13
C GLY A 137 -3.46 -17.16 -7.87
N LEU A 138 -2.90 -16.33 -6.98
CA LEU A 138 -3.60 -15.77 -5.82
C LEU A 138 -4.35 -14.48 -6.18
N LEU A 139 -3.81 -13.69 -7.12
CA LEU A 139 -4.41 -12.45 -7.64
C LEU A 139 -4.50 -12.48 -9.17
#